data_AF-A0A239JEZ3-F1
#
_entry.id   AF-A0A239JEZ3-F1
#
_cell.length_a   1.000
_cell.length_b   1.000
_cell.length_c   1.000
_cell.angle_alpha   90.00
_cell.angle_beta   90.00
_cell.angle_gamma   90.00
#
_symmetry.space_group_name_H-M   'P 1'
#
loop_
_entity.id
_entity.type
_entity.pdbx_description
1 polymer ?
#
loop_
_entity_poly.entity_id
_entity_poly.type
_entity_poly.pdbx_seq_one_letter_code
_entity_poly.pdbx_strand_id
1 'polypeptide(L)'
;MASIIGIGGISRSGKSTLAKNLKKRLKPQKVLLIDMDEYVFPERELPQIKDLPNYEVPESIDYDRVIALIKKCESDYDFIIVEGILAFACNELNSHYNLTVFIEISKPKFLKHRMEETRWGKEPDWYVEYVWEAHLKYGRYPYADLTLSGENDLTEKDLNEMAVRATV
;
A
#
# COMPACT_ATOMS: atom_id res chain seq x y z
N MET A 1 6.72 21.60 -3.85
CA MET A 1 6.32 20.26 -4.33
C MET A 1 6.17 19.39 -3.09
N ALA A 2 5.11 18.59 -3.02
CA ALA A 2 4.82 17.72 -1.90
C ALA A 2 5.92 16.67 -1.73
N SER A 3 6.17 16.25 -0.49
CA SER A 3 6.92 15.02 -0.20
C SER A 3 5.98 13.81 -0.36
N ILE A 4 6.33 12.90 -1.25
CA ILE A 4 5.50 11.75 -1.65
C ILE A 4 6.01 10.49 -0.96
N ILE A 5 5.13 9.84 -0.20
CA ILE A 5 5.45 8.68 0.64
C ILE A 5 4.68 7.47 0.13
N GLY A 6 5.38 6.45 -0.36
CA GLY A 6 4.79 5.16 -0.73
C GLY A 6 4.76 4.21 0.48
N ILE A 7 3.63 3.57 0.75
CA ILE A 7 3.46 2.59 1.83
C ILE A 7 2.94 1.27 1.26
N GLY A 8 3.81 0.26 1.21
CA GLY A 8 3.51 -1.08 0.69
C GLY A 8 3.53 -2.17 1.75
N GLY A 9 3.11 -3.38 1.35
CA GLY A 9 2.96 -4.54 2.23
C GLY A 9 1.72 -5.36 1.90
N ILE A 10 1.69 -6.62 2.33
CA ILE A 10 0.58 -7.53 2.02
C ILE A 10 -0.76 -7.07 2.65
N SER A 11 -1.89 -7.59 2.16
CA SER A 11 -3.20 -7.39 2.77
C SER A 11 -3.18 -7.68 4.29
N ARG A 12 -3.86 -6.83 5.07
CA ARG A 12 -3.91 -6.84 6.54
C ARG A 12 -2.56 -6.77 7.28
N SER A 13 -1.51 -6.21 6.65
CA SER A 13 -0.25 -5.89 7.34
C SER A 13 -0.30 -4.63 8.21
N GLY A 14 -1.31 -3.76 8.03
CA GLY A 14 -1.47 -2.51 8.78
C GLY A 14 -1.19 -1.23 8.01
N LYS A 15 -0.95 -1.29 6.69
CA LYS A 15 -0.68 -0.12 5.81
C LYS A 15 -1.65 1.03 5.99
N SER A 16 -2.95 0.79 5.81
CA SER A 16 -3.97 1.83 5.88
C SER A 16 -4.05 2.47 7.28
N THR A 17 -3.80 1.69 8.33
CA THR A 17 -3.71 2.19 9.71
C THR A 17 -2.49 3.09 9.87
N LEU A 18 -1.33 2.64 9.39
CA LEU A 18 -0.09 3.42 9.41
C LEU A 18 -0.25 4.74 8.64
N ALA A 19 -0.79 4.69 7.42
CA ALA A 19 -1.00 5.85 6.57
C ALA A 19 -1.94 6.88 7.24
N LYS A 20 -3.04 6.41 7.84
CA LYS A 20 -3.98 7.27 8.59
C LYS A 20 -3.34 7.89 9.83
N ASN A 21 -2.49 7.15 10.55
CA ASN A 21 -1.81 7.66 11.73
C ASN A 21 -0.70 8.64 11.36
N LEU A 22 0.07 8.38 10.30
CA LEU A 22 1.05 9.32 9.78
C LEU A 22 0.41 10.63 9.34
N LYS A 23 -0.72 10.57 8.62
CA LYS A 23 -1.52 11.76 8.27
C LYS A 23 -1.95 12.58 9.49
N LYS A 24 -2.32 11.94 10.60
CA LYS A 24 -2.65 12.65 11.85
C LYS A 24 -1.41 13.26 12.49
N ARG A 25 -0.27 12.57 12.45
CA ARG A 25 1.00 13.00 13.03
C ARG A 25 1.60 14.20 12.31
N LEU A 26 1.44 14.25 10.99
CA LEU A 26 1.84 15.35 10.09
C LEU A 26 0.86 16.53 10.13
N LYS A 27 0.09 16.72 11.20
CA LYS A 27 -0.67 17.98 11.39
C LYS A 27 0.27 19.05 11.96
N PRO A 28 0.13 20.33 11.55
CA PRO A 28 -0.98 20.90 10.77
C PRO A 28 -0.82 20.88 9.24
N GLN A 29 0.19 20.20 8.70
CA GLN A 29 0.48 20.17 7.28
C GLN A 29 -0.68 19.56 6.46
N LYS A 30 -0.80 19.99 5.20
CA LYS A 30 -1.83 19.54 4.27
C LYS A 30 -1.40 18.23 3.63
N VAL A 31 -2.05 17.13 4.04
CA VAL A 31 -1.71 15.77 3.63
C VAL A 31 -2.82 15.15 2.78
N LEU A 32 -2.48 14.74 1.55
CA LEU A 32 -3.32 13.89 0.72
C LEU A 32 -3.04 12.42 1.07
N LEU A 33 -4.08 11.61 1.19
CA LEU A 33 -3.96 10.16 1.33
C LEU A 33 -4.65 9.53 0.12
N ILE A 34 -3.90 8.75 -0.65
CA ILE A 34 -4.35 8.00 -1.82
C ILE A 34 -4.38 6.52 -1.42
N ASP A 35 -5.58 5.97 -1.31
CA ASP A 35 -5.83 4.54 -1.14
C ASP A 35 -5.91 3.91 -2.52
N MET A 36 -4.96 3.03 -2.87
CA MET A 36 -4.89 2.44 -4.20
C MET A 36 -6.03 1.48 -4.50
N ASP A 37 -6.77 1.01 -3.48
CA ASP A 37 -7.99 0.21 -3.70
C ASP A 37 -9.06 1.02 -4.45
N GLU A 38 -9.02 2.36 -4.41
CA GLU A 38 -9.92 3.25 -5.18
C GLU A 38 -9.56 3.36 -6.68
N TYR A 39 -8.42 2.81 -7.08
CA TYR A 39 -7.86 2.90 -8.44
C TYR A 39 -7.83 1.52 -9.13
N VAL A 40 -8.46 0.52 -8.53
CA VAL A 40 -8.68 -0.78 -9.16
C VAL A 40 -9.61 -0.61 -10.36
N PHE A 41 -9.30 -1.25 -11.50
CA PHE A 41 -10.17 -1.25 -12.66
C PHE A 41 -11.51 -1.94 -12.35
N PRO A 42 -12.61 -1.58 -13.05
CA PRO A 42 -13.88 -2.26 -12.89
C PRO A 42 -13.74 -3.78 -13.13
N GLU A 43 -14.49 -4.59 -12.39
CA GLU A 43 -14.37 -6.06 -12.39
C GLU A 43 -14.32 -6.71 -13.80
N ARG A 44 -15.10 -6.17 -14.73
CA ARG A 44 -15.17 -6.63 -16.13
C ARG A 44 -13.86 -6.44 -16.94
N GLU A 45 -12.96 -5.60 -16.45
CA GLU A 45 -11.67 -5.25 -17.06
C GLU A 45 -10.50 -5.92 -16.33
N LEU A 46 -10.77 -6.56 -15.18
CA LEU A 46 -9.74 -7.24 -14.41
C LEU A 46 -9.28 -8.53 -15.10
N PRO A 47 -7.98 -8.86 -15.02
CA PRO A 47 -7.51 -10.21 -15.35
C PRO A 47 -8.24 -11.26 -14.51
N GLN A 48 -8.29 -12.50 -15.00
CA GLN A 48 -8.89 -13.60 -14.24
C GLN A 48 -7.86 -14.58 -13.69
N ILE A 49 -8.18 -15.17 -12.54
CA ILE A 49 -7.47 -16.29 -11.93
C ILE A 49 -8.49 -17.35 -11.52
N LYS A 50 -8.48 -18.52 -12.19
CA LYS A 50 -9.44 -19.62 -11.98
C LYS A 50 -10.90 -19.13 -11.94
N ASP A 51 -11.29 -18.39 -12.98
CA ASP A 51 -12.64 -17.84 -13.17
C ASP A 51 -13.08 -16.77 -12.15
N LEU A 52 -12.17 -16.31 -11.28
CA LEU A 52 -12.38 -15.16 -10.39
C LEU A 52 -11.61 -13.93 -10.89
N PRO A 53 -12.12 -12.71 -10.67
CA PRO A 53 -11.36 -11.49 -10.92
C PRO A 53 -10.08 -11.46 -10.07
N ASN A 54 -8.98 -11.02 -10.69
CA ASN A 54 -7.66 -11.01 -10.09
C ASN A 54 -7.24 -9.60 -9.68
N TYR A 55 -7.35 -9.33 -8.39
CA TYR A 55 -6.98 -8.04 -7.79
C TYR A 55 -5.48 -7.93 -7.47
N GLU A 56 -4.76 -9.06 -7.45
CA GLU A 56 -3.44 -9.19 -6.85
C GLU A 56 -2.28 -8.97 -7.84
N VAL A 57 -2.57 -8.48 -9.05
CA VAL A 57 -1.62 -8.28 -10.14
C VAL A 57 -1.55 -6.80 -10.55
N PRO A 58 -0.40 -6.27 -11.02
CA PRO A 58 -0.27 -4.86 -11.38
C PRO A 58 -1.32 -4.39 -12.40
N GLU A 59 -1.71 -5.26 -13.33
CA GLU A 59 -2.72 -4.99 -14.35
C GLU A 59 -4.12 -4.73 -13.77
N SER A 60 -4.35 -4.97 -12.48
CA SER A 60 -5.61 -4.65 -11.79
C SER A 60 -5.74 -3.16 -11.44
N ILE A 61 -4.64 -2.39 -11.46
CA ILE A 61 -4.57 -1.01 -10.97
C ILE A 61 -4.37 0.00 -12.11
N ASP A 62 -5.15 1.07 -12.09
CA ASP A 62 -4.98 2.25 -12.93
C ASP A 62 -3.88 3.17 -12.35
N TYR A 63 -2.62 2.78 -12.56
CA TYR A 63 -1.45 3.55 -12.10
C TYR A 63 -1.37 4.94 -12.74
N ASP A 64 -1.81 5.08 -13.99
CA ASP A 64 -1.81 6.36 -14.70
C ASP A 64 -2.71 7.37 -13.99
N ARG A 65 -3.87 6.93 -13.50
CA ARG A 65 -4.79 7.77 -12.73
C ARG A 65 -4.24 8.13 -11.34
N VAL A 66 -3.49 7.24 -10.68
CA VAL A 66 -2.77 7.55 -9.44
C VAL A 66 -1.71 8.63 -9.70
N ILE A 67 -0.86 8.43 -10.70
CA ILE A 67 0.22 9.36 -11.08
C ILE A 67 -0.36 10.72 -11.51
N ALA A 68 -1.46 10.72 -12.26
CA ALA A 68 -2.15 11.95 -12.66
C ALA A 68 -2.67 12.73 -11.44
N LEU A 69 -3.19 12.04 -10.42
CA LEU A 69 -3.62 12.71 -9.18
C LEU A 69 -2.43 13.28 -8.42
N ILE A 70 -1.32 12.55 -8.31
CA ILE A 70 -0.07 13.05 -7.70
C ILE A 70 0.38 14.35 -8.38
N LYS A 71 0.55 14.32 -9.70
CA LYS A 71 0.98 15.49 -10.51
C LYS A 71 0.01 16.67 -10.38
N LYS A 72 -1.29 16.39 -10.27
CA LYS A 72 -2.31 17.43 -10.07
C LYS A 72 -2.24 18.08 -8.69
N CYS A 73 -1.82 17.34 -7.67
CA CYS A 73 -1.90 17.79 -6.27
C CYS A 73 -0.55 18.13 -5.63
N GLU A 74 0.58 17.82 -6.26
CA GLU A 74 1.91 18.03 -5.68
C GLU A 74 2.27 19.50 -5.41
N SER A 75 1.58 20.45 -6.03
CA SER A 75 1.75 21.89 -5.72
C SER A 75 0.95 22.36 -4.51
N ASP A 76 -0.16 21.68 -4.21
CA ASP A 76 -1.19 22.15 -3.29
C ASP A 76 -1.13 21.47 -1.92
N TYR A 77 -0.29 20.45 -1.78
CA TYR A 77 -0.13 19.64 -0.57
C TYR A 77 1.32 19.66 -0.11
N ASP A 78 1.51 19.53 1.20
CA ASP A 78 2.84 19.37 1.80
C ASP A 78 3.31 17.92 1.68
N PHE A 79 2.37 16.98 1.84
CA PHE A 79 2.64 15.54 1.73
C PHE A 79 1.55 14.83 0.92
N ILE A 80 1.96 13.82 0.15
CA ILE A 80 1.06 12.86 -0.48
C ILE A 80 1.47 11.47 -0.02
N ILE A 81 0.57 10.75 0.65
CA ILE A 81 0.77 9.36 1.06
C ILE A 81 0.03 8.48 0.06
N VAL A 82 0.73 7.53 -0.57
CA VAL A 82 0.15 6.51 -1.44
C VAL A 82 0.30 5.16 -0.75
N GLU A 83 -0.80 4.45 -0.54
CA GLU A 83 -0.78 3.17 0.14
C GLU A 83 -1.53 2.10 -0.64
N GLY A 84 -0.98 0.89 -0.63
CA GLY A 84 -1.58 -0.22 -1.36
C GLY A 84 -0.74 -1.49 -1.32
N ILE A 85 -1.38 -2.62 -1.59
CA ILE A 85 -0.70 -3.92 -1.70
C ILE A 85 0.25 -3.95 -2.91
N LEU A 86 -0.09 -3.22 -3.98
CA LEU A 86 0.69 -3.09 -5.20
C LEU A 86 1.32 -1.69 -5.36
N ALA A 87 1.54 -0.98 -4.26
CA ALA A 87 2.08 0.38 -4.25
C ALA A 87 3.47 0.50 -4.89
N PHE A 88 4.20 -0.62 -4.96
CA PHE A 88 5.56 -0.67 -5.47
C PHE A 88 5.73 -1.46 -6.77
N ALA A 89 4.64 -1.91 -7.39
CA ALA A 89 4.71 -2.78 -8.56
C ALA A 89 4.93 -2.02 -9.89
N CYS A 90 4.74 -0.70 -9.90
CA CYS A 90 4.93 0.15 -11.07
C CYS A 90 6.18 1.03 -10.91
N ASN A 91 7.16 0.86 -11.81
CA ASN A 91 8.41 1.62 -11.77
C ASN A 91 8.21 3.13 -11.96
N GLU A 92 7.26 3.55 -12.80
CA GLU A 92 6.97 4.97 -13.00
C GLU A 92 6.44 5.60 -11.70
N LEU A 93 5.46 4.95 -11.07
CA LEU A 93 4.94 5.40 -9.77
C LEU A 93 6.05 5.43 -8.71
N ASN A 94 6.92 4.41 -8.67
CA ASN A 94 8.05 4.37 -7.73
C ASN A 94 9.00 5.57 -7.88
N SER A 95 9.21 6.05 -9.12
CA SER A 95 10.08 7.21 -9.38
C SER A 95 9.55 8.53 -8.81
N HIS A 96 8.28 8.58 -8.41
CA HIS A 96 7.68 9.73 -7.75
C HIS A 96 7.86 9.73 -6.22
N TYR A 97 8.22 8.60 -5.60
CA TYR A 97 8.35 8.54 -4.14
C TYR A 97 9.64 9.20 -3.65
N ASN A 98 9.50 10.04 -2.61
CA ASN A 98 10.62 10.56 -1.82
C ASN A 98 10.98 9.64 -0.66
N LEU A 99 9.99 8.89 -0.15
CA LEU A 99 10.17 7.91 0.92
C LEU A 99 9.35 6.66 0.61
N THR A 100 9.99 5.51 0.62
CA THR A 100 9.35 4.20 0.50
C THR A 100 9.34 3.47 1.83
N VAL A 101 8.16 3.11 2.31
CA VAL A 101 7.95 2.36 3.55
C VAL A 101 7.29 1.03 3.24
N PHE A 102 7.88 -0.06 3.70
CA PHE A 102 7.33 -1.39 3.51
C PHE A 102 7.01 -2.04 4.85
N ILE A 103 5.80 -2.58 5.01
CA ILE A 103 5.42 -3.35 6.20
C ILE A 103 5.54 -4.83 5.89
N GLU A 104 6.46 -5.50 6.58
CA GLU A 104 6.69 -6.93 6.45
C GLU A 104 5.97 -7.69 7.56
N ILE A 105 5.20 -8.72 7.18
CA ILE A 105 4.63 -9.71 8.09
C ILE A 105 4.95 -11.11 7.59
N SER A 106 5.03 -12.05 8.52
CA SER A 106 5.20 -13.47 8.24
C SER A 106 3.92 -14.08 7.64
N LYS A 107 4.09 -15.13 6.85
CA LYS A 107 2.98 -15.90 6.28
C LYS A 107 1.99 -16.40 7.35
N PRO A 108 2.42 -16.96 8.50
CA PRO A 108 1.50 -17.37 9.55
C PRO A 108 0.63 -16.21 10.08
N LYS A 109 1.22 -15.02 10.25
CA LYS A 109 0.47 -13.84 10.69
C LYS A 109 -0.52 -13.38 9.62
N PHE A 110 -0.10 -13.34 8.35
CA PHE A 110 -0.99 -13.06 7.22
C PHE A 110 -2.18 -14.01 7.18
N LEU A 111 -1.95 -15.33 7.24
CA LEU A 111 -3.01 -16.34 7.20
C LEU A 111 -3.99 -16.16 8.37
N LYS A 112 -3.47 -15.96 9.59
CA LYS A 112 -4.30 -15.67 10.76
C LYS A 112 -5.19 -14.44 10.54
N HIS A 113 -4.62 -13.34 10.05
CA HIS A 113 -5.38 -12.12 9.78
C HIS A 113 -6.42 -12.32 8.67
N ARG A 114 -6.09 -13.07 7.61
CA ARG A 114 -7.00 -13.38 6.51
C ARG A 114 -8.19 -14.23 6.96
N MET A 115 -8.00 -15.15 7.90
CA MET A 115 -9.11 -15.93 8.47
C MET A 115 -10.13 -15.07 9.23
N GLU A 116 -9.71 -13.91 9.74
CA GLU A 116 -10.54 -12.93 10.44
C GLU A 116 -11.07 -11.83 9.50
N GLU A 117 -10.93 -11.99 8.18
CA GLU A 117 -11.43 -11.05 7.18
C GLU A 117 -12.90 -11.30 6.85
N THR A 118 -13.68 -10.23 6.85
CA THR A 118 -15.14 -10.28 6.61
C THR A 118 -15.58 -9.37 5.47
N ARG A 119 -14.71 -8.46 5.00
CA ARG A 119 -15.04 -7.49 3.94
C ARG A 119 -15.34 -8.16 2.59
N TRP A 120 -14.64 -9.25 2.27
CA TRP A 120 -14.69 -9.90 0.97
C TRP A 120 -15.53 -11.18 0.93
N GLY A 121 -16.25 -11.47 2.02
CA GLY A 121 -16.96 -12.74 2.16
C GLY A 121 -16.00 -13.93 2.28
N LYS A 122 -16.47 -15.13 1.95
CA LYS A 122 -15.68 -16.36 2.06
C LYS A 122 -14.84 -16.56 0.79
N GLU A 123 -13.54 -16.33 0.89
CA GLU A 123 -12.57 -16.65 -0.16
C GLU A 123 -12.21 -18.15 -0.13
N PRO A 124 -11.98 -18.79 -1.28
CA PRO A 124 -11.40 -20.13 -1.32
C PRO A 124 -9.98 -20.16 -0.75
N ASP A 125 -9.60 -21.24 -0.06
CA ASP A 125 -8.24 -21.37 0.52
C ASP A 125 -7.12 -21.19 -0.53
N TRP A 126 -7.35 -21.66 -1.76
CA TRP A 126 -6.39 -21.47 -2.85
C TRP A 126 -6.19 -20.00 -3.21
N TYR A 127 -7.21 -19.16 -3.05
CA TYR A 127 -7.12 -17.72 -3.34
C TYR A 127 -6.33 -16.99 -2.25
N VAL A 128 -6.52 -17.39 -0.98
CA VAL A 128 -5.73 -16.87 0.13
C VAL A 128 -4.25 -17.19 -0.04
N GLU A 129 -3.92 -18.42 -0.46
CA GLU A 129 -2.55 -18.79 -0.79
C GLU A 129 -2.04 -17.99 -2.00
N TYR A 130 -2.85 -17.84 -3.04
CA TYR A 130 -2.52 -17.05 -4.22
C TYR A 130 -2.18 -15.59 -3.88
N VAL A 131 -2.90 -14.96 -2.95
CA VAL A 131 -2.61 -13.59 -2.48
C VAL A 131 -1.21 -13.50 -1.88
N TRP A 132 -0.78 -14.52 -1.12
CA TRP A 132 0.58 -14.58 -0.58
C TRP A 132 1.62 -14.71 -1.70
N GLU A 133 1.39 -15.60 -2.66
CA GLU A 133 2.28 -15.79 -3.82
C GLU A 133 2.38 -14.52 -4.68
N ALA A 134 1.25 -13.89 -4.97
CA ALA A 134 1.14 -12.65 -5.71
C ALA A 134 1.83 -11.50 -4.96
N HIS A 135 1.71 -11.44 -3.63
CA HIS A 135 2.47 -10.49 -2.82
C HIS A 135 3.99 -10.70 -2.96
N LEU A 136 4.48 -11.94 -2.87
CA LEU A 136 5.90 -12.23 -3.05
C LEU A 136 6.41 -11.84 -4.44
N LYS A 137 5.55 -11.95 -5.46
CA LYS A 137 5.90 -11.67 -6.86
C LYS A 137 5.81 -10.19 -7.23
N TYR A 138 4.74 -9.51 -6.81
CA TYR A 138 4.38 -8.17 -7.30
C TYR A 138 4.35 -7.11 -6.20
N GLY A 139 4.00 -7.48 -4.96
CA GLY A 139 3.85 -6.52 -3.86
C GLY A 139 5.10 -6.31 -3.02
N ARG A 140 6.04 -7.27 -3.00
CA ARG A 140 7.24 -7.22 -2.17
C ARG A 140 8.21 -6.17 -2.67
N TYR A 141 8.76 -5.38 -1.75
CA TYR A 141 9.72 -4.33 -2.06
C TYR A 141 10.91 -4.33 -1.09
N PRO A 142 11.94 -5.17 -1.34
CA PRO A 142 13.05 -5.37 -0.40
C PRO A 142 14.01 -4.18 -0.30
N TYR A 143 13.88 -3.20 -1.19
CA TYR A 143 14.75 -2.02 -1.25
C TYR A 143 14.06 -0.76 -0.70
N ALA A 144 13.03 -0.92 0.13
CA ALA A 144 12.36 0.20 0.79
C ALA A 144 13.36 0.98 1.67
N ASP A 145 13.24 2.30 1.70
CA ASP A 145 14.05 3.18 2.56
C ASP A 145 13.85 2.86 4.05
N LEU A 146 12.64 2.41 4.40
CA LEU A 146 12.28 1.96 5.74
C LEU A 146 11.42 0.68 5.66
N THR A 147 11.88 -0.39 6.29
CA THR A 147 11.08 -1.61 6.47
C THR A 147 10.64 -1.71 7.92
N LEU A 148 9.33 -1.80 8.15
CA LEU A 148 8.72 -1.93 9.47
C LEU A 148 8.23 -3.36 9.66
N SER A 149 8.46 -3.92 10.86
CA SER A 149 7.88 -5.20 11.23
C SER A 149 6.41 -5.01 11.61
N GLY A 150 5.51 -5.62 10.87
CA GLY A 150 4.10 -5.72 11.23
C GLY A 150 3.80 -6.91 12.14
N GLU A 151 4.81 -7.56 12.74
CA GLU A 151 4.62 -8.66 13.70
C GLU A 151 4.02 -8.19 15.03
N ASN A 152 4.22 -6.92 15.37
CA ASN A 152 3.61 -6.25 16.50
C ASN A 152 2.88 -4.99 16.03
N ASP A 153 2.13 -4.35 16.92
CA ASP A 153 1.54 -3.05 16.63
C ASP A 153 2.65 -2.03 16.36
N LEU A 154 2.46 -1.23 15.31
CA LEU A 154 3.37 -0.14 14.97
C LEU A 154 3.33 0.91 16.07
N THR A 155 4.51 1.42 16.42
CA THR A 155 4.73 2.25 17.59
C THR A 155 4.79 3.74 17.25
N GLU A 156 4.69 4.60 18.27
CA GLU A 156 4.96 6.04 18.12
C GLU A 156 6.38 6.32 17.61
N LYS A 157 7.34 5.44 17.91
CA LYS A 157 8.70 5.56 17.41
C LYS A 157 8.73 5.40 15.88
N ASP A 158 8.01 4.42 15.35
CA ASP A 158 7.94 4.18 13.90
C ASP A 158 7.31 5.38 13.16
N LEU A 159 6.22 5.93 13.72
CA LEU A 159 5.59 7.14 13.20
C LEU A 159 6.52 8.35 13.24
N ASN A 160 7.30 8.51 14.32
CA ASN A 160 8.26 9.61 14.44
C ASN A 160 9.39 9.47 13.42
N GLU A 161 9.92 8.27 13.22
CA GLU A 161 10.96 8.03 12.23
C GLU A 161 10.48 8.33 10.81
N MET A 162 9.27 7.87 10.46
CA MET A 162 8.65 8.20 9.17
C MET A 162 8.44 9.70 8.98
N ALA A 163 7.92 10.40 10.00
CA ALA A 163 7.68 11.83 9.93
C ALA A 163 8.98 12.64 9.75
N VAL A 164 10.06 12.23 10.43
CA VAL A 164 11.38 12.85 10.26
C VAL A 164 11.89 12.61 8.84
N ARG A 165 11.91 11.36 8.36
CA ARG A 165 12.41 11.02 7.02
C ARG A 165 11.62 11.68 5.89
N ALA A 166 10.32 11.86 6.05
CA ALA A 166 9.48 12.51 5.05
C ALA A 166 9.77 14.02 4.90
N THR A 167 10.41 14.65 5.89
CA THR A 167 10.70 16.09 5.90
C THR A 167 12.11 16.47 5.47
N VAL A 168 12.98 15.49 5.23
CA VAL A 168 14.38 15.67 4.78
C VAL A 168 14.45 15.56 3.27
#